data_AF-A0A1I6RD76-F1
#
_entry.id   AF-A0A1I6RD76-F1
#
_cell.length_a   1.000
_cell.length_b   1.000
_cell.length_c   1.000
_cell.angle_alpha   90.00
_cell.angle_beta   90.00
_cell.angle_gamma   90.00
#
_symmetry.space_group_name_H-M   'P 1'
#
loop_
_entity.id
_entity.type
_entity.pdbx_description
1 polymer ?
#
loop_
_entity_poly.entity_id
_entity_poly.type
_entity_poly.pdbx_seq_one_letter_code
_entity_poly.pdbx_strand_id
1 'polypeptide(L)'
;MRIVLRRTLPAAGIALLPGAALAHDAFGDLGPFYGGLLHPVMAPVQTLLLAAVAILLARQPLASVRVAYPAAVLAGASAIVLNGVLPQLAPSVRFGAIAAVATGGLALWGRPLPRSLLLAVVMAVTALAAFAGDPAVPTREGMLAALGAILGIGAFVLLLWGVADMAQSRLGRIAGAVAAAWLIAIGAMAAVLPG
;
A
#
# COMPACT_ATOMS: atom_id res chain seq x y z
N MET A 1 50.13 -7.44 -15.06
CA MET A 1 49.01 -7.95 -14.24
C MET A 1 47.68 -7.67 -14.92
N ARG A 2 47.26 -8.57 -15.81
CA ARG A 2 45.89 -8.71 -16.33
C ARG A 2 45.52 -10.17 -16.01
N ILE A 3 44.23 -10.49 -15.85
CA ILE A 3 43.66 -11.80 -15.49
C ILE A 3 43.26 -11.91 -13.99
N VAL A 4 42.19 -11.22 -13.59
CA VAL A 4 41.29 -11.69 -12.49
C VAL A 4 39.81 -11.36 -12.76
N LEU A 5 39.47 -10.45 -13.69
CA LEU A 5 38.08 -9.98 -13.87
C LEU A 5 37.07 -10.95 -14.55
N ARG A 6 37.49 -12.12 -15.04
CA ARG A 6 36.60 -12.98 -15.87
C ARG A 6 35.75 -14.00 -15.11
N ARG A 7 35.96 -14.21 -13.81
CA ARG A 7 35.26 -15.27 -13.04
C ARG A 7 34.17 -14.78 -12.09
N THR A 8 34.00 -13.46 -11.90
CA THR A 8 32.95 -12.90 -11.01
C THR A 8 31.63 -12.59 -11.71
N LEU A 9 31.62 -12.50 -13.05
CA LEU A 9 30.42 -12.22 -13.84
C LEU A 9 29.29 -13.27 -13.74
N PRO A 10 29.54 -14.59 -13.69
CA PRO A 10 28.45 -15.55 -13.58
C PRO A 10 27.81 -15.57 -12.18
N ALA A 11 28.55 -15.25 -11.11
CA ALA A 11 28.02 -15.19 -9.76
C ALA A 11 27.06 -14.00 -9.56
N ALA A 12 27.34 -12.86 -10.21
CA ALA A 12 26.44 -11.72 -10.22
C ALA A 12 25.11 -12.02 -10.96
N GLY A 13 25.17 -12.85 -12.02
CA GLY A 13 23.97 -13.29 -12.74
C GLY A 13 23.05 -14.20 -11.91
N ILE A 14 23.63 -15.09 -11.09
CA ILE A 14 22.85 -15.97 -10.19
C ILE A 14 22.21 -15.18 -9.05
N ALA A 15 22.86 -14.13 -8.54
CA ALA A 15 22.28 -13.25 -7.53
C ALA A 15 21.12 -12.37 -8.07
N LEU A 16 21.02 -12.20 -9.39
CA LEU A 16 19.96 -11.46 -10.06
C LEU A 16 18.82 -12.35 -10.59
N LEU A 17 18.98 -13.67 -10.53
CA LEU A 17 17.88 -14.58 -10.81
C LEU A 17 16.87 -14.44 -9.66
N PRO A 18 15.58 -14.20 -9.94
CA PRO A 18 14.54 -14.26 -8.92
C PRO A 18 14.40 -15.71 -8.46
N GLY A 19 15.29 -16.14 -7.57
CA GLY A 19 15.07 -17.32 -6.76
C GLY A 19 13.92 -17.02 -5.80
N ALA A 20 13.15 -18.04 -5.44
CA ALA A 20 12.30 -17.96 -4.26
C ALA A 20 13.22 -17.62 -3.08
N ALA A 21 13.31 -16.34 -2.74
CA ALA A 21 13.98 -15.89 -1.53
C ALA A 21 13.12 -16.42 -0.39
N LEU A 22 13.43 -17.64 0.07
CA LEU A 22 12.93 -18.26 1.28
C LEU A 22 13.46 -17.47 2.50
N ALA A 23 13.17 -16.17 2.54
CA ALA A 23 13.36 -15.32 3.71
C ALA A 23 12.28 -15.60 4.77
N HIS A 24 11.39 -16.56 4.52
CA HIS A 24 10.16 -16.80 5.28
C HIS A 24 10.36 -17.41 6.67
N ASP A 25 11.60 -17.71 7.08
CA ASP A 25 11.87 -18.29 8.41
C ASP A 25 13.03 -17.63 9.16
N ALA A 26 13.44 -16.42 8.77
CA ALA A 26 14.50 -15.71 9.51
C ALA A 26 14.09 -15.32 10.95
N PHE A 27 12.78 -15.34 11.24
CA PHE A 27 12.21 -14.86 12.50
C PHE A 27 11.39 -15.92 13.26
N GLY A 28 11.44 -17.20 12.85
CA GLY A 28 10.72 -18.31 13.49
C GLY A 28 9.22 -17.98 13.72
N ASP A 29 8.78 -18.08 14.97
CA ASP A 29 7.41 -17.77 15.41
C ASP A 29 6.88 -16.38 15.02
N LEU A 30 7.75 -15.41 14.69
CA LEU A 30 7.36 -14.07 14.24
C LEU A 30 7.22 -13.95 12.71
N GLY A 31 7.51 -15.01 11.95
CA GLY A 31 7.36 -15.05 10.50
C GLY A 31 6.00 -14.52 10.00
N PRO A 32 4.86 -14.99 10.54
CA PRO A 32 3.54 -14.49 10.16
C PRO A 32 3.37 -12.98 10.38
N PHE A 33 3.88 -12.46 11.51
CA PHE A 33 3.84 -11.03 11.80
C PHE A 33 4.61 -10.20 10.77
N TYR A 34 5.85 -10.59 10.44
CA TYR A 34 6.64 -9.89 9.42
C TYR A 34 6.04 -10.04 8.02
N GLY A 35 5.48 -11.20 7.70
CA GLY A 35 4.74 -11.45 6.47
C GLY A 35 3.57 -10.46 6.34
N GLY A 36 2.74 -10.35 7.38
CA GLY A 36 1.66 -9.37 7.44
C GLY A 36 2.15 -7.93 7.32
N LEU A 37 3.21 -7.56 8.05
CA LEU A 37 3.79 -6.21 8.05
C LEU A 37 4.25 -5.78 6.65
N LEU A 38 4.82 -6.70 5.87
CA LEU A 38 5.33 -6.44 4.53
C LEU A 38 4.30 -6.66 3.42
N HIS A 39 3.16 -7.29 3.73
CA HIS A 39 2.11 -7.60 2.77
C HIS A 39 1.64 -6.39 1.94
N PRO A 40 1.47 -5.18 2.51
CA PRO A 40 1.13 -3.97 1.74
C PRO A 40 2.09 -3.62 0.60
N VAL A 41 3.35 -4.05 0.67
CA VAL A 41 4.37 -3.81 -0.36
C VAL A 41 4.37 -4.92 -1.41
N MET A 42 3.94 -6.13 -1.03
CA MET A 42 3.99 -7.32 -1.87
C MET A 42 2.69 -7.58 -2.64
N ALA A 43 1.56 -7.09 -2.14
CA ALA A 43 0.24 -7.25 -2.75
C ALA A 43 -0.11 -6.05 -3.66
N PRO A 44 -0.04 -6.15 -5.00
CA PRO A 44 -0.08 -4.99 -5.89
C PRO A 44 -1.34 -4.13 -5.76
N VAL A 45 -2.52 -4.75 -5.58
CA VAL A 45 -3.79 -4.01 -5.40
C VAL A 45 -3.79 -3.22 -4.10
N GLN A 46 -3.34 -3.85 -3.01
CA GLN A 46 -3.22 -3.18 -1.70
C GLN A 46 -2.19 -2.05 -1.76
N THR A 47 -1.02 -2.28 -2.37
CA THR A 47 0.00 -1.25 -2.59
C THR A 47 -0.58 -0.05 -3.34
N LEU A 48 -1.28 -0.30 -4.44
CA LEU A 48 -1.85 0.76 -5.28
C LEU A 48 -2.90 1.59 -4.52
N LEU A 49 -3.82 0.94 -3.80
CA LEU A 49 -4.86 1.62 -3.02
C LEU A 49 -4.28 2.44 -1.86
N LEU A 50 -3.36 1.88 -1.10
CA LEU A 50 -2.71 2.59 0.02
C LEU A 50 -1.82 3.72 -0.48
N ALA A 51 -1.17 3.56 -1.64
CA ALA A 51 -0.44 4.63 -2.28
C ALA A 51 -1.35 5.78 -2.70
N ALA A 52 -2.55 5.48 -3.20
CA ALA A 52 -3.55 6.47 -3.56
C ALA A 52 -3.99 7.28 -2.32
N VAL A 53 -4.23 6.60 -1.20
CA VAL A 53 -4.56 7.23 0.08
C VAL A 53 -3.43 8.12 0.58
N ALA A 54 -2.19 7.63 0.59
CA ALA A 54 -1.03 8.39 1.07
C ALA A 54 -0.79 9.66 0.23
N ILE A 55 -0.87 9.54 -1.10
CA ILE A 55 -0.72 10.66 -2.03
C ILE A 55 -1.89 11.65 -1.84
N LEU A 56 -3.14 11.18 -1.72
CA LEU A 56 -4.28 12.04 -1.43
C LEU A 56 -4.07 12.84 -0.14
N LEU A 57 -3.67 12.16 0.95
CA LEU A 57 -3.39 12.80 2.23
C LEU A 57 -2.27 13.84 2.14
N ALA A 58 -1.23 13.60 1.33
CA ALA A 58 -0.13 14.54 1.14
C ALA A 58 -0.56 15.81 0.40
N ARG A 59 -1.76 15.83 -0.19
CA ARG A 59 -2.36 17.00 -0.85
C ARG A 59 -3.33 17.76 0.06
N GLN A 60 -3.56 17.28 1.29
CA GLN A 60 -4.50 17.87 2.24
C GLN A 60 -3.78 18.71 3.30
N PRO A 61 -4.47 19.68 3.93
CA PRO A 61 -3.93 20.39 5.09
C PRO A 61 -3.61 19.42 6.24
N LEU A 62 -2.50 19.65 6.95
CA LEU A 62 -2.04 18.78 8.04
C LEU A 62 -3.10 18.57 9.13
N ALA A 63 -3.92 19.58 9.43
CA ALA A 63 -5.01 19.48 10.40
C ALA A 63 -6.05 18.41 10.00
N SER A 64 -6.33 18.28 8.70
CA SER A 64 -7.22 17.23 8.16
C SER A 64 -6.54 15.86 8.19
N VAL A 65 -5.25 15.79 7.85
CA VAL A 65 -4.46 14.55 7.85
C VAL A 65 -4.38 13.92 9.24
N ARG A 66 -4.16 14.72 10.29
CA ARG A 66 -4.11 14.25 11.70
C ARG A 66 -5.36 13.49 12.14
N VAL A 67 -6.49 13.72 11.49
CA VAL A 67 -7.77 13.07 11.79
C VAL A 67 -8.02 11.93 10.81
N ALA A 68 -7.73 12.15 9.52
CA ALA A 68 -7.97 11.15 8.48
C ALA A 68 -7.06 9.93 8.60
N TYR A 69 -5.79 10.11 8.98
CA TYR A 69 -4.84 9.02 9.14
C TYR A 69 -5.26 7.97 10.20
N PRO A 70 -5.55 8.33 11.47
CA PRO A 70 -6.00 7.34 12.44
C PRO A 70 -7.34 6.70 12.03
N ALA A 71 -8.25 7.45 11.39
CA ALA A 71 -9.48 6.89 10.84
C ALA A 71 -9.20 5.85 9.74
N ALA A 72 -8.21 6.09 8.88
CA ALA A 72 -7.75 5.13 7.87
C ALA A 72 -7.27 3.83 8.51
N VAL A 73 -6.41 3.93 9.52
CA VAL A 73 -5.84 2.77 10.23
C VAL A 73 -6.94 1.97 10.92
N LEU A 74 -7.89 2.64 11.59
CA LEU A 74 -9.03 1.97 12.22
C LEU A 74 -9.95 1.29 11.20
N ALA A 75 -10.19 1.91 10.05
CA ALA A 75 -10.96 1.31 8.96
C ALA A 75 -10.26 0.08 8.38
N GLY A 76 -8.95 0.16 8.15
CA GLY A 76 -8.12 -0.97 7.70
C GLY A 76 -8.11 -2.12 8.71
N ALA A 77 -7.93 -1.82 10.00
CA ALA A 77 -7.98 -2.83 11.06
C ALA A 77 -9.34 -3.52 11.16
N SER A 78 -10.43 -2.73 11.08
CA SER A 78 -11.79 -3.26 11.08
C SER A 78 -12.03 -4.16 9.87
N ALA A 79 -11.56 -3.75 8.69
CA ALA A 79 -11.69 -4.52 7.46
C ALA A 79 -10.85 -5.82 7.48
N ILE A 80 -9.65 -5.83 8.07
CA ILE A 80 -8.85 -7.05 8.25
C ILE A 80 -9.62 -8.07 9.11
N VAL A 81 -10.21 -7.63 10.22
CA VAL A 81 -11.03 -8.49 11.09
C VAL A 81 -12.25 -9.01 10.34
N LEU A 82 -12.95 -8.13 9.61
CA LEU A 82 -14.13 -8.50 8.83
C LEU A 82 -13.80 -9.44 7.67
N ASN A 83 -12.64 -9.32 7.04
CA ASN A 83 -12.19 -10.19 5.94
C ASN A 83 -12.10 -11.66 6.40
N GLY A 84 -11.71 -11.92 7.66
CA GLY A 84 -11.71 -13.26 8.23
C GLY A 84 -13.10 -13.92 8.34
N VAL A 85 -14.18 -13.11 8.35
CA VAL A 85 -15.57 -13.58 8.45
C VAL A 85 -16.32 -13.48 7.12
N LEU A 86 -15.96 -12.50 6.29
CA LEU A 86 -16.62 -12.16 5.03
C LEU A 86 -15.59 -12.09 3.87
N PRO A 87 -14.84 -13.17 3.57
CA PRO A 87 -13.79 -13.15 2.55
C PRO A 87 -14.33 -12.89 1.13
N GLN A 88 -15.62 -13.14 0.88
CA GLN A 88 -16.30 -12.84 -0.37
C GLN A 88 -16.39 -11.33 -0.69
N LEU A 89 -16.07 -10.46 0.27
CA LEU A 89 -15.98 -9.01 0.06
C LEU A 89 -14.63 -8.56 -0.51
N ALA A 90 -13.68 -9.48 -0.72
CA ALA A 90 -12.40 -9.18 -1.35
C ALA A 90 -12.64 -8.56 -2.75
N PRO A 91 -12.08 -7.37 -3.03
CA PRO A 91 -12.31 -6.71 -4.30
C PRO A 91 -11.57 -7.41 -5.43
N SER A 92 -12.19 -7.41 -6.62
CA SER A 92 -11.46 -7.73 -7.84
C SER A 92 -10.34 -6.71 -8.08
N VAL A 93 -9.27 -7.14 -8.74
CA VAL A 93 -8.15 -6.28 -9.17
C VAL A 93 -8.67 -5.05 -9.93
N ARG A 94 -9.64 -5.26 -10.83
CA ARG A 94 -10.28 -4.20 -11.61
C ARG A 94 -10.96 -3.17 -10.72
N PHE A 95 -11.72 -3.60 -9.71
CA PHE A 95 -12.41 -2.68 -8.80
C PHE A 95 -11.41 -1.88 -7.96
N GLY A 96 -10.38 -2.52 -7.41
CA GLY A 96 -9.29 -1.83 -6.70
C GLY A 96 -8.57 -0.81 -7.59
N ALA A 97 -8.30 -1.16 -8.84
CA ALA A 97 -7.68 -0.26 -9.81
C ALA A 97 -8.53 0.97 -10.13
N ILE A 98 -9.85 0.80 -10.32
CA ILE A 98 -10.78 1.92 -10.53
C ILE A 98 -10.84 2.83 -9.30
N ALA A 99 -10.90 2.26 -8.08
CA ALA A 99 -10.87 3.03 -6.84
C ALA A 99 -9.56 3.83 -6.69
N ALA A 100 -8.42 3.25 -7.08
CA ALA A 100 -7.15 3.95 -7.11
C ALA A 100 -7.14 5.09 -8.13
N VAL A 101 -7.67 4.89 -9.35
CA VAL A 101 -7.83 5.96 -10.35
C VAL A 101 -8.68 7.10 -9.81
N ALA A 102 -9.84 6.80 -9.23
CA ALA A 102 -10.73 7.82 -8.66
C ALA A 102 -10.04 8.62 -7.54
N THR A 103 -9.35 7.91 -6.63
CA THR A 103 -8.62 8.53 -5.50
C THR A 103 -7.42 9.36 -6.00
N GLY A 104 -6.69 8.87 -7.00
CA GLY A 104 -5.64 9.61 -7.69
C GLY A 104 -6.17 10.86 -8.38
N GLY A 105 -7.35 10.79 -9.00
CA GLY A 105 -8.03 11.94 -9.60
C GLY A 105 -8.36 13.02 -8.56
N LEU A 106 -8.85 12.62 -7.38
CA LEU A 106 -9.07 13.55 -6.26
C LEU A 106 -7.75 14.17 -5.77
N ALA A 107 -6.67 13.40 -5.70
CA ALA A 107 -5.35 13.91 -5.33
C ALA A 107 -4.79 14.90 -6.39
N LEU A 108 -5.01 14.59 -7.67
CA LEU A 108 -4.60 15.43 -8.81
C LEU A 108 -5.36 16.75 -8.85
N TRP A 109 -6.65 16.76 -8.49
CA TRP A 109 -7.42 18.01 -8.33
C TRP A 109 -6.67 18.98 -7.41
N GLY A 110 -6.10 18.48 -6.31
CA GLY A 110 -5.16 19.27 -5.51
C GLY A 110 -5.81 20.41 -4.73
N ARG A 111 -7.15 20.42 -4.63
CA ARG A 111 -7.89 21.27 -3.70
C ARG A 111 -8.13 20.52 -2.39
N PRO A 112 -8.12 21.21 -1.24
CA PRO A 112 -8.54 20.61 0.02
C PRO A 112 -9.98 20.08 -0.09
N LEU A 113 -10.18 18.83 0.29
CA LEU A 113 -11.51 18.23 0.33
C LEU A 113 -12.24 18.64 1.61
N PRO A 114 -13.58 18.72 1.60
CA PRO A 114 -14.36 18.78 2.84
C PRO A 114 -13.97 17.62 3.76
N ARG A 115 -13.84 17.89 5.06
CA ARG A 115 -13.33 16.90 6.03
C ARG A 115 -14.13 15.59 6.05
N SER A 116 -15.45 15.66 5.92
CA SER A 116 -16.34 14.50 5.84
C SER A 116 -16.05 13.65 4.60
N LEU A 117 -15.88 14.28 3.43
CA LEU A 117 -15.56 13.59 2.18
C LEU A 117 -14.17 12.95 2.24
N LEU A 118 -13.17 13.66 2.78
CA LEU A 118 -11.84 13.10 2.97
C LEU A 118 -11.88 11.86 3.86
N LEU A 119 -12.57 11.95 5.00
CA LEU A 119 -12.73 10.81 5.92
C LEU A 119 -13.41 9.64 5.23
N ALA A 120 -14.52 9.88 4.53
CA ALA A 120 -15.26 8.84 3.82
C ALA A 120 -14.38 8.13 2.78
N VAL A 121 -13.66 8.89 1.94
CA VAL A 121 -12.77 8.33 0.91
C VAL A 121 -11.62 7.56 1.53
N VAL A 122 -10.91 8.14 2.50
CA VAL A 122 -9.75 7.52 3.13
C VAL A 122 -10.13 6.25 3.87
N MET A 123 -11.24 6.24 4.63
CA MET A 123 -11.72 5.03 5.30
C MET A 123 -12.16 3.97 4.29
N ALA A 124 -12.93 4.33 3.27
CA ALA A 124 -13.43 3.37 2.27
C ALA A 124 -12.29 2.73 1.47
N VAL A 125 -11.33 3.52 1.00
CA VAL A 125 -10.21 3.02 0.18
C VAL A 125 -9.22 2.21 1.03
N THR A 126 -8.98 2.59 2.29
CA THR A 126 -8.12 1.79 3.19
C THR A 126 -8.79 0.49 3.60
N ALA A 127 -10.11 0.49 3.86
CA ALA A 127 -10.87 -0.73 4.09
C ALA A 127 -10.84 -1.65 2.87
N LEU A 128 -11.01 -1.10 1.67
CA LEU A 128 -10.90 -1.84 0.42
C LEU A 128 -9.51 -2.47 0.25
N ALA A 129 -8.46 -1.72 0.58
CA ALA A 129 -7.08 -2.20 0.54
C ALA A 129 -6.85 -3.35 1.54
N ALA A 130 -7.45 -3.28 2.73
CA ALA A 130 -7.42 -4.35 3.73
C ALA A 130 -8.15 -5.63 3.27
N PHE A 131 -9.30 -5.50 2.61
CA PHE A 131 -10.01 -6.65 2.02
C PHE A 131 -9.26 -7.31 0.84
N ALA A 132 -8.33 -6.58 0.20
CA ALA A 132 -7.49 -7.14 -0.86
C ALA A 132 -6.35 -8.03 -0.35
N GLY A 133 -6.13 -8.09 0.97
CA GLY A 133 -5.14 -8.97 1.59
C GLY A 133 -5.71 -10.34 1.98
N ASP A 134 -4.84 -11.20 2.51
CA ASP A 134 -5.24 -12.53 2.97
C ASP A 134 -6.25 -12.47 4.13
N PRO A 135 -7.29 -13.32 4.13
CA PRO A 135 -8.28 -13.34 5.19
C PRO A 135 -7.64 -13.77 6.52
N ALA A 136 -8.00 -13.08 7.61
CA ALA A 136 -7.51 -13.41 8.94
C ALA A 136 -8.09 -14.75 9.42
N VAL A 137 -7.23 -15.69 9.80
CA VAL A 137 -7.62 -16.98 10.36
C VAL A 137 -7.59 -16.91 11.90
N PRO A 138 -8.55 -17.49 12.64
CA PRO A 138 -8.59 -17.46 14.11
C PRO A 138 -7.57 -18.43 14.75
N THR A 139 -6.32 -18.34 14.32
CA THR A 139 -5.16 -19.05 14.89
C THR A 139 -4.15 -18.02 15.42
N ARG A 140 -3.22 -18.45 16.29
CA ARG A 140 -2.13 -17.59 16.77
C ARG A 140 -1.36 -16.93 15.62
N GLU A 141 -1.01 -17.72 14.59
CA GLU A 141 -0.32 -17.24 13.39
C GLU A 141 -1.17 -16.23 12.61
N GLY A 142 -2.46 -16.50 12.44
CA GLY A 142 -3.39 -15.57 11.78
C GLY A 142 -3.55 -14.25 12.54
N MET A 143 -3.58 -14.28 13.89
CA MET A 143 -3.60 -13.06 14.71
C MET A 143 -2.30 -12.26 14.60
N LEU A 144 -1.15 -12.95 14.57
CA LEU A 144 0.16 -12.31 14.34
C LEU A 144 0.23 -11.67 12.96
N ALA A 145 -0.21 -12.37 11.92
CA ALA A 145 -0.28 -11.84 10.56
C ALA A 145 -1.24 -10.64 10.46
N ALA A 146 -2.43 -10.71 11.08
CA ALA A 146 -3.38 -9.60 11.12
C ALA A 146 -2.79 -8.38 11.83
N LEU A 147 -2.13 -8.56 12.99
CA LEU A 147 -1.47 -7.47 13.71
C LEU A 147 -0.35 -6.85 12.86
N GLY A 148 0.46 -7.70 12.21
CA GLY A 148 1.48 -7.28 11.26
C GLY A 148 0.87 -6.43 10.14
N ALA A 149 -0.20 -6.90 9.50
CA ALA A 149 -0.88 -6.21 8.41
C ALA A 149 -1.47 -4.85 8.83
N ILE A 150 -2.05 -4.75 10.03
CA ILE A 150 -2.56 -3.48 10.58
C ILE A 150 -1.42 -2.47 10.71
N LEU A 151 -0.30 -2.87 11.31
CA LEU A 151 0.88 -2.03 11.45
C LEU A 151 1.51 -1.71 10.09
N GLY A 152 1.49 -2.66 9.16
CA GLY A 152 2.00 -2.52 7.81
C GLY A 152 1.23 -1.47 7.03
N ILE A 153 -0.10 -1.51 7.07
CA ILE A 153 -0.97 -0.50 6.44
C ILE A 153 -0.64 0.89 6.99
N GLY A 154 -0.61 1.04 8.32
CA GLY A 154 -0.31 2.32 8.97
C GLY A 154 1.07 2.84 8.59
N ALA A 155 2.10 2.01 8.77
CA ALA A 155 3.49 2.36 8.47
C ALA A 155 3.69 2.70 6.98
N PHE A 156 3.12 1.90 6.07
CA PHE A 156 3.22 2.15 4.63
C PHE A 156 2.59 3.49 4.24
N VAL A 157 1.36 3.75 4.69
CA VAL A 157 0.67 5.02 4.40
C VAL A 157 1.45 6.19 4.99
N LEU A 158 1.92 6.08 6.24
CA LEU A 158 2.67 7.13 6.92
C LEU A 158 4.01 7.44 6.23
N LEU A 159 4.78 6.41 5.87
CA LEU A 159 6.06 6.57 5.18
C LEU A 159 5.89 7.21 3.81
N LEU A 160 4.95 6.70 3.00
CA LEU A 160 4.74 7.23 1.66
C LEU A 160 4.14 8.64 1.69
N TRP A 161 3.24 8.92 2.64
CA TRP A 161 2.75 10.28 2.90
C TRP A 161 3.92 11.21 3.25
N GLY A 162 4.80 10.82 4.16
CA GLY A 162 5.96 11.62 4.57
C GLY A 162 6.93 11.89 3.41
N VAL A 163 7.19 10.90 2.55
CA VAL A 163 7.99 11.07 1.34
C VAL A 163 7.31 12.06 0.37
N ALA A 164 6.01 11.91 0.14
CA ALA A 164 5.27 12.78 -0.76
C ALA A 164 5.16 14.23 -0.23
N ASP A 165 4.96 14.41 1.07
CA ASP A 165 4.94 15.71 1.74
C ASP A 165 6.32 16.39 1.69
N MET A 166 7.38 15.65 1.99
CA MET A 166 8.76 16.13 1.87
C MET A 166 9.11 16.52 0.43
N ALA A 167 8.70 15.72 -0.56
CA ALA A 167 8.89 16.06 -1.97
C ALA A 167 8.13 17.33 -2.34
N GLN A 168 6.90 17.51 -1.85
CA GLN A 168 6.11 18.71 -2.10
C GLN A 168 6.67 19.97 -1.43
N SER A 169 7.27 19.86 -0.26
CA SER A 169 7.93 21.01 0.39
C SER A 169 9.19 21.48 -0.35
N ARG A 170 9.88 20.57 -1.05
CA ARG A 170 11.10 20.89 -1.82
C ARG A 170 10.84 21.27 -3.28
N LEU A 171 9.93 20.57 -3.95
CA LEU A 171 9.66 20.70 -5.38
C LEU A 171 8.32 21.40 -5.68
N GLY A 172 7.61 21.82 -4.64
CA GLY A 172 6.29 22.42 -4.75
C GLY A 172 5.18 21.39 -5.02
N ARG A 173 3.97 21.90 -5.26
CA ARG A 173 2.75 21.09 -5.47
C ARG A 173 2.82 20.17 -6.70
N ILE A 174 3.74 20.44 -7.63
CA ILE A 174 3.91 19.66 -8.86
C ILE A 174 4.32 18.22 -8.53
N ALA A 175 5.18 18.00 -7.54
CA ALA A 175 5.59 16.64 -7.15
C ALA A 175 4.40 15.74 -6.77
N GLY A 176 3.46 16.28 -5.99
CA GLY A 176 2.23 15.56 -5.62
C GLY A 176 1.30 15.31 -6.81
N ALA A 177 1.19 16.27 -7.74
CA ALA A 177 0.40 16.12 -8.97
C ALA A 177 1.00 15.06 -9.91
N VAL A 178 2.33 15.02 -10.05
CA VAL A 178 3.04 13.99 -10.79
C VAL A 178 2.77 12.62 -10.16
N ALA A 179 2.99 12.46 -8.86
CA ALA A 179 2.71 11.19 -8.18
C ALA A 179 1.26 10.71 -8.38
N ALA A 180 0.28 11.63 -8.28
CA ALA A 180 -1.12 11.32 -8.56
C ALA A 180 -1.36 10.89 -10.02
N ALA A 181 -0.74 11.56 -10.99
CA ALA A 181 -0.86 11.20 -12.41
C ALA A 181 -0.26 9.81 -12.71
N TRP A 182 0.90 9.49 -12.13
CA TRP A 182 1.48 8.14 -12.22
C TRP A 182 0.54 7.08 -11.64
N LEU A 183 -0.07 7.37 -10.48
CA LEU A 183 -1.02 6.46 -9.86
C LEU A 183 -2.28 6.25 -10.70
N ILE A 184 -2.82 7.31 -11.32
CA ILE A 184 -3.93 7.21 -12.28
C ILE A 184 -3.52 6.34 -13.48
N ALA A 185 -2.32 6.54 -14.04
CA ALA A 185 -1.85 5.76 -15.18
C ALA A 185 -1.70 4.27 -14.82
N ILE A 186 -1.06 3.95 -13.68
CA ILE A 186 -0.90 2.58 -13.20
C ILE A 186 -2.26 1.94 -12.94
N GLY A 187 -3.18 2.66 -12.28
CA GLY A 187 -4.54 2.19 -12.04
C GLY A 187 -5.32 1.96 -13.34
N ALA A 188 -5.21 2.84 -14.33
CA ALA A 188 -5.87 2.65 -15.62
C ALA A 188 -5.35 1.42 -16.36
N MET A 189 -4.03 1.19 -16.36
CA MET A 189 -3.43 -0.02 -16.92
C MET A 189 -3.86 -1.28 -16.16
N ALA A 190 -3.92 -1.24 -14.83
CA ALA A 190 -4.38 -2.38 -14.02
C ALA A 190 -5.88 -2.67 -14.22
N ALA A 191 -6.70 -1.65 -14.46
CA ALA A 191 -8.14 -1.80 -14.64
C ALA A 191 -8.53 -2.57 -15.93
N VAL A 192 -7.67 -2.52 -16.96
CA VAL A 192 -7.90 -3.23 -18.23
C VAL A 192 -7.38 -4.67 -18.23
N LEU A 193 -6.67 -5.11 -17.18
CA LEU A 193 -6.25 -6.50 -17.05
C LEU A 193 -7.47 -7.44 -16.94
N PRO A 194 -7.35 -8.67 -17.46
CA PRO A 194 -8.35 -9.71 -17.20
C PRO A 194 -8.41 -9.96 -15.68
N GLY A 195 -9.63 -9.95 -15.15
CA GLY A 195 -9.91 -10.14 -13.73
C GLY A 195 -10.24 -11.58 -13.39
#